data_AF-A0A2R6FEK2-F1
#
_entry.id   AF-A0A2R6FEK2-F1
#
_cell.length_a   1.000
_cell.length_b   1.000
_cell.length_c   1.000
_cell.angle_alpha   90.00
_cell.angle_beta   90.00
_cell.angle_gamma   90.00
#
_symmetry.space_group_name_H-M   'P 1'
#
loop_
_entity.id
_entity.type
_entity.pdbx_description
1 polymer ?
#
loop_
_entity_poly.entity_id
_entity_poly.type
_entity_poly.pdbx_seq_one_letter_code
_entity_poly.pdbx_strand_id
1 'polypeptide(L)'
;MSEANRREFLRTSGALLGGIAVGTQVTAATRTDRFVVQTKGKRTPSDLDIVHEMSGVKFVVVEGTESAVEDSKAVKDYAADIEVELDAPDANDDVPAFDESDYEGQPGDFLQWDKDDLGVPTAHETTEGEDTRVAVIDSGVLETHPDLAGPLDLELSRNFTDDGGDHNPVEGDDHGTHVAGIVAADNGGGVGVNGTAPKTDLVDCRVFSGPTASFADILAAVVYSANVDADVANLSLGAYPIPRQ
;
A
#
# COMPACT_ATOMS: atom_id res chain seq x y z
N MET A 1 -19.13 25.27 13.08
CA MET A 1 -18.81 24.29 12.03
C MET A 1 -17.89 23.29 12.71
N SER A 2 -18.34 22.07 12.96
CA SER A 2 -17.56 21.08 13.70
C SER A 2 -16.37 20.64 12.86
N GLU A 3 -15.16 20.80 13.38
CA GLU A 3 -13.95 20.18 12.84
C GLU A 3 -14.11 18.66 12.94
N ALA A 4 -14.62 18.04 11.88
CA ALA A 4 -14.40 16.62 11.66
C ALA A 4 -12.89 16.46 11.48
N ASN A 5 -12.20 15.95 12.50
CA ASN A 5 -10.76 15.79 12.40
C ASN A 5 -10.45 14.70 11.36
N ARG A 6 -9.30 14.81 10.68
CA ARG A 6 -8.87 13.86 9.63
C ARG A 6 -8.89 12.40 10.12
N ARG A 7 -8.66 12.17 11.42
CA ARG A 7 -8.71 10.84 12.07
C ARG A 7 -10.13 10.29 12.22
N GLU A 8 -11.14 11.14 12.37
CA GLU A 8 -12.56 10.74 12.41
C GLU A 8 -13.05 10.37 11.02
N PHE A 9 -12.59 11.09 9.98
CA PHE A 9 -12.85 10.70 8.58
C PHE A 9 -12.24 9.32 8.26
N LEU A 10 -10.96 9.07 8.57
CA LEU A 10 -10.35 7.76 8.32
C LEU A 10 -11.05 6.61 9.09
N ARG A 11 -11.42 6.83 10.36
CA ARG A 11 -12.19 5.85 11.15
C ARG A 11 -13.60 5.59 10.61
N THR A 12 -14.23 6.59 9.99
CA THR A 12 -15.60 6.51 9.49
C THR A 12 -15.63 5.93 8.07
N SER A 13 -14.67 6.30 7.22
CA SER A 13 -14.55 5.82 5.84
C SER A 13 -14.18 4.34 5.75
N GLY A 14 -13.39 3.82 6.71
CA GLY A 14 -13.10 2.38 6.80
C GLY A 14 -14.33 1.49 7.05
N ALA A 15 -15.48 2.05 7.45
CA ALA A 15 -16.71 1.29 7.64
C ALA A 15 -17.51 1.05 6.33
N LEU A 16 -17.10 1.65 5.20
CA LEU A 16 -17.80 1.57 3.91
C LEU A 16 -17.30 0.44 2.99
N LEU A 17 -16.31 -0.35 3.43
CA LEU A 17 -15.68 -1.41 2.64
C LEU A 17 -16.51 -2.69 2.49
N GLY A 18 -17.68 -2.78 3.14
CA GLY A 18 -18.49 -4.01 3.23
C GLY A 18 -19.46 -4.26 2.07
N GLY A 19 -19.12 -3.92 0.83
CA GLY A 19 -20.08 -4.06 -0.28
C GLY A 19 -19.43 -4.45 -1.59
N ILE A 20 -19.05 -5.72 -1.73
CA ILE A 20 -18.35 -6.24 -2.90
C ILE A 20 -18.86 -7.65 -3.25
N ALA A 21 -19.62 -7.78 -4.36
CA ALA A 21 -20.06 -9.06 -4.95
C ALA A 21 -20.11 -9.02 -6.50
N VAL A 22 -19.12 -9.68 -7.12
CA VAL A 22 -19.06 -10.44 -8.41
C VAL A 22 -19.62 -9.87 -9.73
N GLY A 23 -18.74 -9.69 -10.74
CA GLY A 23 -19.07 -9.76 -12.19
C GLY A 23 -18.07 -9.14 -13.21
N THR A 24 -17.21 -9.99 -13.82
CA THR A 24 -16.30 -9.86 -15.02
C THR A 24 -15.21 -8.77 -15.05
N GLN A 25 -13.97 -8.98 -15.52
CA GLN A 25 -13.00 -10.07 -15.34
C GLN A 25 -11.81 -9.42 -14.61
N VAL A 26 -11.77 -9.58 -13.30
CA VAL A 26 -10.54 -9.75 -12.53
C VAL A 26 -10.60 -11.22 -12.14
N THR A 27 -9.49 -11.96 -12.12
CA THR A 27 -9.48 -13.29 -11.47
C THR A 27 -9.54 -13.09 -9.97
N ALA A 28 -10.62 -12.47 -9.48
CA ALA A 28 -10.83 -12.24 -8.07
C ALA A 28 -11.31 -13.56 -7.46
N ALA A 29 -10.39 -14.28 -6.82
CA ALA A 29 -10.71 -15.52 -6.13
C ALA A 29 -11.16 -15.18 -4.71
N THR A 30 -12.40 -15.52 -4.37
CA THR A 30 -12.85 -15.48 -2.98
C THR A 30 -12.18 -16.60 -2.21
N ARG A 31 -11.47 -16.27 -1.13
CA ARG A 31 -10.88 -17.25 -0.22
C ARG A 31 -11.98 -17.88 0.64
N THR A 32 -11.88 -19.18 0.88
CA THR A 32 -12.84 -19.92 1.73
C THR A 32 -12.32 -20.14 3.15
N ASP A 33 -11.07 -19.76 3.39
CA ASP A 33 -10.29 -20.01 4.59
C ASP A 33 -9.90 -18.71 5.32
N ARG A 34 -10.14 -17.54 4.71
CA ARG A 34 -9.72 -16.24 5.25
C ARG A 34 -10.86 -15.22 5.17
N PHE A 35 -11.05 -14.46 6.25
CA PHE A 35 -12.21 -13.58 6.42
C PHE A 35 -11.84 -12.25 7.07
N VAL A 36 -12.48 -11.18 6.59
CA VAL A 36 -12.54 -9.90 7.29
C VAL A 36 -13.73 -9.92 8.24
N VAL A 37 -13.46 -9.84 9.53
CA VAL A 37 -14.46 -9.99 10.60
C VAL A 37 -14.72 -8.65 11.28
N GLN A 38 -15.99 -8.24 11.34
CA GLN A 38 -16.42 -7.18 12.24
C GLN A 38 -16.65 -7.74 13.64
N THR A 39 -15.97 -7.21 14.66
CA THR A 39 -16.09 -7.69 16.05
C THR A 39 -17.23 -7.02 16.82
N LYS A 40 -17.85 -7.77 17.73
CA LYS A 40 -18.81 -7.28 18.73
C LYS A 40 -18.05 -6.52 19.83
N GLY A 41 -17.91 -5.21 19.64
CA GLY A 41 -17.25 -4.34 20.63
C GLY A 41 -15.76 -4.20 20.36
N LYS A 42 -14.92 -4.29 21.40
CA LYS A 42 -13.44 -4.29 21.28
C LYS A 42 -12.84 -5.68 21.55
N ARG A 43 -13.66 -6.73 21.51
CA ARG A 43 -13.22 -8.08 21.88
C ARG A 43 -12.68 -8.76 20.63
N THR A 44 -11.38 -9.02 20.62
CA THR A 44 -10.74 -9.90 19.64
C THR A 44 -11.25 -11.33 19.85
N PRO A 45 -11.66 -12.05 18.79
CA PRO A 45 -12.01 -13.48 18.89
C PRO A 45 -10.79 -14.27 19.38
N SER A 46 -10.90 -14.98 20.50
CA SER A 46 -9.81 -15.83 21.02
C SER A 46 -9.90 -17.28 20.54
N ASP A 47 -10.98 -17.57 19.82
CA ASP A 47 -11.39 -18.86 19.27
C ASP A 47 -11.10 -19.00 17.78
N LEU A 48 -10.51 -17.97 17.16
CA LEU A 48 -10.13 -17.92 15.75
C LEU A 48 -8.65 -17.57 15.64
N ASP A 49 -8.01 -18.04 14.58
CA ASP A 49 -6.62 -17.70 14.28
C ASP A 49 -6.57 -16.30 13.65
N ILE A 50 -5.92 -15.37 14.33
CA ILE A 50 -5.87 -13.97 13.90
C ILE A 50 -4.67 -13.77 12.98
N VAL A 51 -4.94 -13.33 11.76
CA VAL A 51 -3.90 -12.97 10.78
C VAL A 51 -3.49 -11.52 10.97
N HIS A 52 -4.47 -10.60 11.02
CA HIS A 52 -4.21 -9.17 11.25
C HIS A 52 -5.09 -8.59 12.35
N GLU A 53 -4.44 -8.01 13.36
CA GLU A 53 -5.10 -7.11 14.30
C GLU A 53 -5.13 -5.68 13.75
N MET A 54 -6.33 -5.17 13.47
CA MET A 54 -6.51 -3.78 13.01
C MET A 54 -6.82 -2.87 14.21
N SER A 55 -5.79 -2.51 14.95
CA SER A 55 -5.90 -1.66 16.13
C SER A 55 -6.64 -0.34 15.82
N GLY A 56 -7.55 0.06 16.71
CA GLY A 56 -8.32 1.29 16.58
C GLY A 56 -9.64 1.17 15.80
N VAL A 57 -9.86 0.07 15.08
CA VAL A 57 -11.14 -0.26 14.42
C VAL A 57 -11.74 -1.55 14.96
N LYS A 58 -12.99 -1.85 14.57
CA LYS A 58 -13.69 -3.09 14.99
C LYS A 58 -13.57 -4.20 13.95
N PHE A 59 -12.46 -4.23 13.24
CA PHE A 59 -12.20 -5.23 12.21
C PHE A 59 -10.96 -6.02 12.59
N VAL A 60 -10.94 -7.30 12.22
CA VAL A 60 -9.78 -8.20 12.32
C VAL A 60 -9.78 -9.09 11.09
N VAL A 61 -8.62 -9.55 10.66
CA VAL A 61 -8.51 -10.59 9.65
C VAL A 61 -8.24 -11.90 10.37
N VAL A 62 -9.01 -12.92 10.04
CA VAL A 62 -8.87 -14.25 10.64
C VAL A 62 -8.73 -15.31 9.55
N GLU A 63 -8.09 -16.40 9.92
CA GLU A 63 -8.03 -17.63 9.17
C GLU A 63 -8.85 -18.71 9.89
N GLY A 64 -9.53 -19.56 9.13
CA GLY A 64 -10.37 -20.63 9.66
C GLY A 64 -11.48 -21.05 8.70
N THR A 65 -12.33 -21.97 9.14
CA THR A 65 -13.51 -22.35 8.36
C THR A 65 -14.64 -21.33 8.54
N GLU A 66 -15.46 -21.14 7.52
CA GLU A 66 -16.63 -20.24 7.60
C GLU A 66 -17.52 -20.57 8.82
N SER A 67 -17.79 -21.85 9.07
CA SER A 67 -18.60 -22.28 10.23
C SER A 67 -17.97 -21.88 11.57
N ALA A 68 -16.64 -21.90 11.68
CA ALA A 68 -15.97 -21.43 12.91
C ALA A 68 -16.16 -19.92 13.12
N VAL A 69 -16.11 -19.13 12.04
CA VAL A 69 -16.37 -17.69 12.07
C VAL A 69 -17.83 -17.42 12.44
N GLU A 70 -18.79 -18.13 11.86
CA GLU A 70 -20.22 -18.02 12.16
C GLU A 70 -20.55 -18.35 13.62
N ASP A 71 -19.92 -19.41 14.16
CA ASP A 71 -20.16 -19.89 15.53
C ASP A 71 -19.54 -18.98 16.61
N SER A 72 -18.58 -18.13 16.23
CA SER A 72 -17.87 -17.28 17.18
C SER A 72 -18.77 -16.20 17.78
N LYS A 73 -18.80 -16.16 19.12
CA LYS A 73 -19.59 -15.15 19.86
C LYS A 73 -19.01 -13.74 19.75
N ALA A 74 -17.75 -13.61 19.32
CA ALA A 74 -17.08 -12.33 19.14
C ALA A 74 -17.39 -11.70 17.76
N VAL A 75 -17.87 -12.48 16.79
CA VAL A 75 -18.18 -12.03 15.43
C VAL A 75 -19.54 -11.34 15.40
N LYS A 76 -19.60 -10.14 14.81
CA LYS A 76 -20.84 -9.41 14.51
C LYS A 76 -21.29 -9.66 13.08
N ASP A 77 -20.35 -9.60 12.17
CA ASP A 77 -20.52 -9.74 10.73
C ASP A 77 -19.17 -10.17 10.13
N TYR A 78 -19.18 -10.75 8.94
CA TYR A 78 -17.95 -11.16 8.25
C TYR A 78 -18.10 -11.13 6.73
N ALA A 79 -16.98 -11.01 6.04
CA ALA A 79 -16.89 -11.18 4.60
C ALA A 79 -15.69 -12.08 4.29
N ALA A 80 -15.84 -12.96 3.30
CA ALA A 80 -14.72 -13.72 2.77
C ALA A 80 -13.69 -12.77 2.16
N ASP A 81 -12.42 -13.08 2.36
CA ASP A 81 -11.33 -12.33 1.76
C ASP A 81 -11.31 -12.53 0.24
N ILE A 82 -10.83 -11.52 -0.47
CA ILE A 82 -10.76 -11.49 -1.92
C ILE A 82 -9.31 -11.31 -2.31
N GLU A 83 -8.80 -12.24 -3.09
CA GLU A 83 -7.50 -12.09 -3.74
C GLU A 83 -7.69 -11.33 -5.06
N VAL A 84 -6.85 -10.35 -5.31
CA VAL A 84 -6.80 -9.56 -6.53
C VAL A 84 -5.48 -9.88 -7.21
N GLU A 85 -5.52 -10.07 -8.53
CA GLU A 85 -4.35 -10.22 -9.38
C GLU A 85 -4.18 -8.94 -10.20
N LEU A 86 -2.96 -8.39 -10.23
CA LEU A 86 -2.62 -7.27 -11.12
C LEU A 86 -2.38 -7.80 -12.53
N ASP A 87 -3.20 -7.32 -13.46
CA ASP A 87 -2.89 -7.46 -14.88
C ASP A 87 -1.82 -6.43 -15.24
N ALA A 88 -0.62 -6.89 -15.61
CA ALA A 88 0.41 -6.02 -16.16
C ALA A 88 -0.12 -5.34 -17.43
N PRO A 89 0.11 -4.03 -17.63
CA PRO A 89 -0.29 -3.37 -18.85
C PRO A 89 0.44 -3.96 -20.06
N ASP A 90 -0.22 -3.97 -21.20
CA ASP A 90 0.43 -4.31 -22.47
C ASP A 90 1.59 -3.33 -22.71
N ALA A 91 2.79 -3.86 -22.93
CA ALA A 91 3.95 -3.04 -23.27
C ALA A 91 3.70 -2.35 -24.62
N ASN A 92 3.91 -1.02 -24.65
CA ASN A 92 3.85 -0.27 -25.89
C ASN A 92 5.21 -0.30 -26.58
N ASP A 93 5.35 -1.17 -27.58
CA ASP A 93 6.58 -1.32 -28.38
C ASP A 93 6.96 -0.05 -29.18
N ASP A 94 6.05 0.93 -29.31
CA ASP A 94 6.30 2.18 -30.02
C ASP A 94 7.01 3.25 -29.14
N VAL A 95 7.24 2.97 -27.86
CA VAL A 95 7.96 3.90 -26.97
C VAL A 95 9.45 3.90 -27.34
N PRO A 96 10.08 5.08 -27.54
CA PRO A 96 11.51 5.15 -27.80
C PRO A 96 12.29 4.43 -26.70
N ALA A 97 13.09 3.44 -27.09
CA ALA A 97 14.06 2.85 -26.18
C ALA A 97 15.18 3.86 -25.91
N PHE A 98 15.36 4.23 -24.65
CA PHE A 98 16.51 5.00 -24.21
C PHE A 98 17.63 4.03 -23.85
N ASP A 99 18.87 4.32 -24.26
CA ASP A 99 20.02 3.52 -23.87
C ASP A 99 20.40 3.89 -22.44
N GLU A 100 20.35 2.92 -21.52
CA GLU A 100 20.69 3.11 -20.10
C GLU A 100 22.07 3.75 -19.90
N SER A 101 23.01 3.42 -20.78
CA SER A 101 24.37 3.96 -20.73
C SER A 101 24.46 5.46 -21.03
N ASP A 102 23.43 6.05 -21.64
CA ASP A 102 23.39 7.50 -21.90
C ASP A 102 23.17 8.32 -20.62
N TYR A 103 22.68 7.70 -19.54
CA TYR A 103 22.34 8.38 -18.28
C TYR A 103 22.87 7.68 -17.01
N GLU A 104 23.58 6.56 -17.13
CA GLU A 104 24.33 5.98 -16.02
C GLU A 104 25.29 7.00 -15.36
N GLY A 105 25.20 7.12 -14.03
CA GLY A 105 26.13 7.93 -13.25
C GLY A 105 25.91 9.45 -13.29
N GLN A 106 24.75 9.90 -13.77
CA GLN A 106 24.39 11.32 -13.82
C GLN A 106 23.12 11.63 -13.00
N PRO A 107 22.92 12.89 -12.56
CA PRO A 107 21.64 13.32 -12.02
C PRO A 107 20.55 13.14 -13.07
N GLY A 108 19.49 12.42 -12.71
CA GLY A 108 18.35 12.10 -13.56
C GLY A 108 17.34 13.24 -13.71
N ASP A 109 17.52 14.36 -13.00
CA ASP A 109 16.60 15.50 -12.97
C ASP A 109 16.16 15.97 -14.38
N PHE A 110 17.06 15.91 -15.37
CA PHE A 110 16.78 16.33 -16.75
C PHE A 110 15.82 15.40 -17.52
N LEU A 111 15.58 14.18 -17.02
CA LEU A 111 14.62 13.21 -17.55
C LEU A 111 13.28 13.28 -16.83
N GLN A 112 13.20 13.97 -15.68
CA GLN A 112 12.01 14.07 -14.84
C GLN A 112 11.07 15.18 -15.32
N TRP A 113 10.66 15.09 -16.59
CA TRP A 113 9.75 16.06 -17.22
C TRP A 113 8.45 16.23 -16.42
N ASP A 114 7.99 15.18 -15.74
CA ASP A 114 6.81 15.18 -14.88
C ASP A 114 6.99 16.10 -13.67
N LYS A 115 8.18 16.08 -13.05
CA LYS A 115 8.51 16.93 -11.90
C LYS A 115 8.63 18.39 -12.32
N ASP A 116 9.21 18.64 -13.49
CA ASP A 116 9.29 19.97 -14.08
C ASP A 116 7.90 20.54 -14.40
N ASP A 117 7.02 19.76 -15.04
CA ASP A 117 5.66 20.20 -15.40
C ASP A 117 4.80 20.47 -14.15
N LEU A 118 4.99 19.70 -13.09
CA LEU A 118 4.35 19.91 -11.78
C LEU A 118 4.99 21.04 -10.96
N GLY A 119 6.10 21.61 -11.40
CA GLY A 119 6.82 22.67 -10.68
C GLY A 119 7.46 22.22 -9.37
N VAL A 120 7.80 20.94 -9.25
CA VAL A 120 8.39 20.35 -8.03
C VAL A 120 9.68 21.06 -7.60
N PRO A 121 10.63 21.40 -8.50
CA PRO A 121 11.83 22.13 -8.09
C PRO A 121 11.53 23.47 -7.40
N THR A 122 10.46 24.17 -7.84
CA THR A 122 10.02 25.41 -7.18
C THR A 122 9.36 25.14 -5.82
N ALA A 123 8.65 24.02 -5.67
CA ALA A 123 8.09 23.61 -4.39
C ALA A 123 9.20 23.30 -3.36
N HIS A 124 10.29 22.66 -3.78
CA HIS A 124 11.46 22.35 -2.96
C HIS A 124 12.17 23.60 -2.40
N GLU A 125 12.06 24.76 -3.05
CA GLU A 125 12.54 26.03 -2.47
C GLU A 125 11.78 26.43 -1.19
N THR A 126 10.58 25.87 -0.97
CA THR A 126 9.75 26.10 0.21
C THR A 126 9.81 24.94 1.20
N THR A 127 9.71 23.69 0.72
CA THR A 127 9.77 22.47 1.54
C THR A 127 10.02 21.26 0.65
N GLU A 128 10.73 20.29 1.20
CA GLU A 128 10.99 18.98 0.58
C GLU A 128 10.16 17.86 1.23
N GLY A 129 9.13 18.20 2.03
CA GLY A 129 8.28 17.25 2.74
C GLY A 129 8.78 16.91 4.15
N GLU A 130 9.55 17.79 4.78
CA GLU A 130 10.00 17.60 6.16
C GLU A 130 8.80 17.47 7.12
N ASP A 131 8.98 16.67 8.17
CA ASP A 131 7.97 16.40 9.21
C ASP A 131 6.66 15.77 8.70
N THR A 132 6.64 15.22 7.47
CA THR A 132 5.52 14.43 6.96
C THR A 132 5.85 12.94 6.86
N ARG A 133 4.82 12.09 6.88
CA ARG A 133 4.96 10.65 6.66
C ARG A 133 4.05 10.15 5.53
N VAL A 134 4.62 9.39 4.61
CA VAL A 134 3.91 8.77 3.48
C VAL A 134 4.06 7.25 3.55
N ALA A 135 2.94 6.54 3.66
CA ALA A 135 2.93 5.09 3.51
C ALA A 135 2.65 4.71 2.05
N VAL A 136 3.52 3.88 1.46
CA VAL A 136 3.32 3.28 0.13
C VAL A 136 2.81 1.86 0.34
N ILE A 137 1.56 1.62 -0.03
CA ILE A 137 0.91 0.30 0.07
C ILE A 137 0.99 -0.36 -1.31
N ASP A 138 1.98 -1.22 -1.51
CA ASP A 138 2.37 -1.68 -2.85
C ASP A 138 3.14 -3.03 -2.82
N SER A 139 3.93 -3.35 -3.85
CA SER A 139 4.68 -4.62 -3.98
C SER A 139 5.98 -4.72 -3.18
N GLY A 140 6.29 -3.69 -2.40
CA GLY A 140 7.50 -3.59 -1.60
C GLY A 140 8.49 -2.57 -2.17
N VAL A 141 9.33 -2.06 -1.29
CA VAL A 141 10.38 -1.08 -1.61
C VAL A 141 11.73 -1.70 -1.35
N LEU A 142 12.61 -1.67 -2.35
CA LEU A 142 13.96 -2.19 -2.23
C LEU A 142 14.77 -1.34 -1.25
N GLU A 143 15.01 -1.86 -0.05
CA GLU A 143 15.68 -1.13 1.03
C GLU A 143 17.12 -0.72 0.68
N THR A 144 17.75 -1.46 -0.23
CA THR A 144 19.13 -1.21 -0.67
C THR A 144 19.24 -0.21 -1.82
N HIS A 145 18.12 0.37 -2.29
CA HIS A 145 18.15 1.35 -3.36
C HIS A 145 18.81 2.64 -2.86
N PRO A 146 19.87 3.15 -3.54
CA PRO A 146 20.67 4.27 -3.04
C PRO A 146 19.84 5.53 -2.79
N ASP A 147 18.92 5.86 -3.70
CA ASP A 147 18.07 7.06 -3.59
C ASP A 147 16.94 6.92 -2.55
N LEU A 148 16.70 5.72 -2.01
CA LEU A 148 15.65 5.48 -1.02
C LEU A 148 16.20 5.16 0.38
N ALA A 149 17.50 4.91 0.49
CA ALA A 149 18.15 4.59 1.77
C ALA A 149 18.07 5.72 2.81
N GLY A 150 17.89 6.97 2.37
CA GLY A 150 17.66 8.13 3.23
C GLY A 150 16.22 8.24 3.74
N PRO A 151 15.21 8.33 2.86
CA PRO A 151 13.81 8.55 3.24
C PRO A 151 13.08 7.32 3.79
N LEU A 152 13.53 6.08 3.50
CA LEU A 152 12.80 4.86 3.88
C LEU A 152 13.00 4.50 5.37
N ASP A 153 11.91 4.48 6.13
CA ASP A 153 11.88 4.03 7.51
C ASP A 153 11.75 2.50 7.58
N LEU A 154 12.86 1.83 7.85
CA LEU A 154 12.92 0.36 7.98
C LEU A 154 12.27 -0.16 9.27
N GLU A 155 12.11 0.67 10.31
CA GLU A 155 11.47 0.26 11.57
C GLU A 155 9.94 0.19 11.43
N LEU A 156 9.37 1.06 10.59
CA LEU A 156 7.94 1.09 10.29
C LEU A 156 7.57 0.30 9.03
N SER A 157 8.53 0.01 8.16
CA SER A 157 8.27 -0.77 6.95
C SER A 157 7.94 -2.22 7.29
N ARG A 158 6.90 -2.78 6.64
CA ARG A 158 6.37 -4.09 6.99
C ARG A 158 5.73 -4.82 5.82
N ASN A 159 5.87 -6.14 5.85
CA ASN A 159 5.10 -7.08 5.06
C ASN A 159 3.74 -7.44 5.70
N PHE A 160 2.67 -7.33 4.92
CA PHE A 160 1.32 -7.74 5.30
C PHE A 160 0.91 -9.09 4.71
N THR A 161 1.67 -9.65 3.76
CA THR A 161 1.36 -10.94 3.16
C THR A 161 1.65 -12.11 4.11
N ASP A 162 1.20 -13.30 3.75
CA ASP A 162 1.44 -14.56 4.46
C ASP A 162 2.64 -15.36 3.89
N ASP A 163 3.46 -14.74 3.03
CA ASP A 163 4.61 -15.40 2.37
C ASP A 163 5.83 -15.63 3.28
N GLY A 164 5.81 -15.07 4.50
CA GLY A 164 6.88 -15.18 5.49
C GLY A 164 8.14 -14.37 5.21
N GLY A 165 8.12 -13.52 4.18
CA GLY A 165 9.18 -12.58 3.84
C GLY A 165 9.12 -11.27 4.63
N ASP A 166 10.12 -10.41 4.38
CA ASP A 166 10.15 -9.03 4.88
C ASP A 166 9.46 -8.07 3.90
N HIS A 167 9.60 -6.75 4.10
CA HIS A 167 8.94 -5.75 3.28
C HIS A 167 9.56 -5.59 1.88
N ASN A 168 10.75 -6.14 1.63
CA ASN A 168 11.41 -6.02 0.32
C ASN A 168 10.59 -6.69 -0.78
N PRO A 169 10.70 -6.18 -2.02
CA PRO A 169 10.04 -6.80 -3.16
C PRO A 169 10.56 -8.21 -3.40
N VAL A 170 9.67 -9.05 -3.94
CA VAL A 170 9.95 -10.46 -4.26
C VAL A 170 9.81 -10.70 -5.76
N GLU A 171 10.37 -11.81 -6.25
CA GLU A 171 10.21 -12.28 -7.64
C GLU A 171 10.64 -11.27 -8.74
N GLY A 172 11.43 -10.25 -8.38
CA GLY A 172 11.89 -9.22 -9.30
C GLY A 172 10.87 -8.11 -9.56
N ASP A 173 9.82 -8.00 -8.74
CA ASP A 173 8.90 -6.87 -8.76
C ASP A 173 9.64 -5.56 -8.39
N ASP A 174 9.38 -4.50 -9.15
CA ASP A 174 9.96 -3.18 -8.95
C ASP A 174 8.90 -2.07 -8.82
N HIS A 175 7.60 -2.41 -8.89
CA HIS A 175 6.52 -1.44 -8.98
C HIS A 175 6.46 -0.55 -7.72
N GLY A 176 6.49 -1.14 -6.53
CA GLY A 176 6.51 -0.41 -5.27
C GLY A 176 7.76 0.46 -5.11
N THR A 177 8.92 -0.02 -5.57
CA THR A 177 10.17 0.75 -5.56
C THR A 177 10.10 1.95 -6.52
N HIS A 178 9.53 1.76 -7.71
CA HIS A 178 9.32 2.83 -8.67
C HIS A 178 8.33 3.89 -8.13
N VAL A 179 7.22 3.46 -7.54
CA VAL A 179 6.25 4.35 -6.87
C VAL A 179 6.91 5.12 -5.72
N ALA A 180 7.68 4.44 -4.86
CA ALA A 180 8.44 5.07 -3.79
C ALA A 180 9.43 6.12 -4.31
N GLY A 181 10.10 5.85 -5.44
CA GLY A 181 11.01 6.80 -6.07
C GLY A 181 10.32 8.10 -6.51
N ILE A 182 9.14 8.00 -7.12
CA ILE A 182 8.32 9.17 -7.50
C ILE A 182 7.96 10.02 -6.26
N VAL A 183 7.70 9.37 -5.13
CA VAL A 183 7.32 10.04 -3.87
C VAL A 183 8.54 10.68 -3.24
N ALA A 184 9.60 9.93 -2.95
CA ALA A 184 10.60 10.34 -1.97
C ALA A 184 12.07 10.10 -2.37
N ALA A 185 12.39 9.66 -3.59
CA ALA A 185 13.80 9.48 -3.97
C ALA A 185 14.65 10.73 -3.64
N ASP A 186 15.80 10.54 -3.02
CA ASP A 186 16.75 11.60 -2.71
C ASP A 186 18.11 11.22 -3.29
N ASN A 187 18.42 11.77 -4.46
CA ASN A 187 19.70 11.52 -5.11
C ASN A 187 20.86 12.31 -4.48
N GLY A 188 20.59 13.18 -3.49
CA GLY A 188 21.60 14.03 -2.85
C GLY A 188 22.33 14.99 -3.80
N GLY A 189 21.73 15.31 -4.96
CA GLY A 189 22.37 16.05 -6.05
C GLY A 189 23.39 15.24 -6.86
N GLY A 190 23.35 13.91 -6.74
CA GLY A 190 24.28 12.95 -7.34
C GLY A 190 23.65 12.17 -8.49
N VAL A 191 23.73 10.84 -8.43
CA VAL A 191 23.21 9.93 -9.46
C VAL A 191 21.78 9.55 -9.12
N GLY A 192 20.90 9.43 -10.11
CA GLY A 192 19.52 8.99 -9.89
C GLY A 192 18.52 10.14 -9.85
N VAL A 193 17.36 9.94 -9.23
CA VAL A 193 16.20 10.84 -9.37
C VAL A 193 15.81 11.52 -8.06
N ASN A 194 15.07 12.63 -8.14
CA ASN A 194 14.45 13.27 -6.99
C ASN A 194 12.93 13.05 -6.96
N GLY A 195 12.44 12.65 -5.80
CA GLY A 195 11.02 12.50 -5.51
C GLY A 195 10.33 13.84 -5.34
N THR A 196 9.01 13.77 -5.18
CA THR A 196 8.19 14.97 -4.91
C THR A 196 8.44 15.52 -3.51
N ALA A 197 8.67 14.65 -2.54
CA ALA A 197 8.91 14.95 -1.14
C ALA A 197 10.13 14.15 -0.61
N PRO A 198 11.36 14.47 -1.05
CA PRO A 198 12.55 13.67 -0.73
C PRO A 198 12.94 13.65 0.75
N LYS A 199 12.36 14.54 1.57
CA LYS A 199 12.58 14.59 3.03
C LYS A 199 11.39 14.07 3.84
N THR A 200 10.39 13.49 3.19
CA THR A 200 9.32 12.78 3.91
C THR A 200 9.83 11.48 4.51
N ASP A 201 9.25 11.10 5.64
CA ASP A 201 9.43 9.77 6.20
C ASP A 201 8.59 8.77 5.39
N LEU A 202 9.25 7.90 4.62
CA LEU A 202 8.60 6.95 3.73
C LEU A 202 8.46 5.60 4.43
N VAL A 203 7.24 5.05 4.44
CA VAL A 203 6.95 3.74 5.04
C VAL A 203 6.50 2.76 3.96
N ASP A 204 7.19 1.64 3.83
CA ASP A 204 6.79 0.57 2.91
C ASP A 204 5.80 -0.38 3.59
N CYS A 205 4.63 -0.54 2.97
CA CYS A 205 3.60 -1.48 3.37
C CYS A 205 3.39 -2.50 2.24
N ARG A 206 4.23 -3.54 2.19
CA ARG A 206 4.13 -4.57 1.15
C ARG A 206 2.86 -5.41 1.32
N VAL A 207 2.03 -5.43 0.28
CA VAL A 207 0.76 -6.17 0.22
C VAL A 207 0.68 -7.16 -0.94
N PHE A 208 1.65 -7.14 -1.86
CA PHE A 208 1.76 -8.12 -2.94
C PHE A 208 2.81 -9.20 -2.64
N SER A 209 2.53 -10.40 -3.12
CA SER A 209 3.47 -11.52 -3.23
C SER A 209 3.34 -12.09 -4.64
N GLY A 210 4.27 -11.72 -5.52
CA GLY A 210 4.11 -11.94 -6.96
C GLY A 210 2.96 -11.08 -7.51
N PRO A 211 2.13 -11.57 -8.45
CA PRO A 211 1.10 -10.74 -9.09
C PRO A 211 -0.16 -10.54 -8.22
N THR A 212 -0.25 -11.16 -7.05
CA THR A 212 -1.47 -11.17 -6.23
C THR A 212 -1.34 -10.37 -4.93
N ALA A 213 -2.46 -9.77 -4.52
CA ALA A 213 -2.65 -9.16 -3.22
C ALA A 213 -4.02 -9.53 -2.64
N SER A 214 -4.07 -9.73 -1.32
CA SER A 214 -5.33 -9.88 -0.59
C SER A 214 -5.95 -8.53 -0.25
N PHE A 215 -7.26 -8.41 -0.40
CA PHE A 215 -8.00 -7.24 0.03
C PHE A 215 -7.88 -7.05 1.54
N ALA A 216 -7.90 -8.12 2.33
CA ALA A 216 -7.68 -8.08 3.76
C ALA A 216 -6.29 -7.55 4.15
N ASP A 217 -5.24 -7.88 3.38
CA ASP A 217 -3.88 -7.35 3.57
C ASP A 217 -3.82 -5.85 3.28
N ILE A 218 -4.43 -5.42 2.17
CA ILE A 218 -4.57 -3.99 1.82
C ILE A 218 -5.30 -3.23 2.93
N LEU A 219 -6.39 -3.78 3.47
CA LEU A 219 -7.13 -3.14 4.58
C LEU A 219 -6.30 -3.05 5.85
N ALA A 220 -5.55 -4.09 6.19
CA ALA A 220 -4.66 -4.09 7.34
C ALA A 220 -3.57 -3.03 7.18
N ALA A 221 -2.97 -2.89 5.98
CA ALA A 221 -1.99 -1.87 5.66
C ALA A 221 -2.56 -0.44 5.73
N VAL A 222 -3.79 -0.21 5.28
CA VAL A 222 -4.47 1.09 5.41
C VAL A 222 -4.67 1.47 6.88
N VAL A 223 -5.12 0.53 7.71
CA VAL A 223 -5.29 0.78 9.15
C VAL A 223 -3.93 0.99 9.83
N TYR A 224 -2.91 0.21 9.45
CA TYR A 224 -1.56 0.37 9.95
C TYR A 224 -0.99 1.75 9.63
N SER A 225 -1.15 2.22 8.38
CA SER A 225 -0.72 3.55 7.93
C SER A 225 -1.28 4.64 8.84
N ALA A 226 -2.56 4.55 9.22
CA ALA A 226 -3.17 5.48 10.16
C ALA A 226 -2.63 5.35 11.61
N ASN A 227 -2.22 4.16 12.02
CA ASN A 227 -1.68 3.89 13.36
C ASN A 227 -0.21 4.30 13.50
N VAL A 228 0.53 4.36 12.41
CA VAL A 228 1.88 4.96 12.36
C VAL A 228 1.81 6.46 12.06
N ASP A 229 0.66 7.11 12.24
CA ASP A 229 0.47 8.54 12.00
C ASP A 229 0.94 9.00 10.59
N ALA A 230 0.77 8.17 9.56
CA ALA A 230 1.02 8.61 8.18
C ALA A 230 0.04 9.71 7.79
N ASP A 231 0.57 10.78 7.16
CA ASP A 231 -0.23 11.88 6.62
C ASP A 231 -0.90 11.50 5.30
N VAL A 232 -0.25 10.61 4.54
CA VAL A 232 -0.71 10.08 3.26
C VAL A 232 -0.53 8.56 3.24
N ALA A 233 -1.54 7.85 2.74
CA ALA A 233 -1.41 6.46 2.31
C ALA A 233 -1.61 6.43 0.79
N ASN A 234 -0.58 6.04 0.05
CA ASN A 234 -0.60 5.90 -1.40
C ASN A 234 -0.91 4.47 -1.79
N LEU A 235 -1.90 4.29 -2.68
CA LEU A 235 -2.32 3.01 -3.22
C LEU A 235 -2.28 3.12 -4.75
N SER A 236 -1.13 2.82 -5.34
CA SER A 236 -0.97 2.75 -6.81
C SER A 236 -1.49 1.41 -7.36
N LEU A 237 -2.61 0.96 -6.80
CA LEU A 237 -3.28 -0.29 -7.09
C LEU A 237 -4.78 -0.02 -7.19
N GLY A 238 -5.48 -0.89 -7.91
CA GLY A 238 -6.91 -0.77 -8.04
C GLY A 238 -7.52 -2.04 -8.60
N ALA A 239 -8.71 -2.34 -8.10
CA ALA A 239 -9.60 -3.29 -8.74
C ALA A 239 -10.75 -2.52 -9.40
N TYR A 240 -11.19 -2.96 -10.58
CA TYR A 240 -12.37 -2.39 -11.24
C TYR A 240 -13.57 -2.39 -10.27
N PRO A 241 -14.46 -1.37 -10.32
CA PRO A 241 -15.60 -1.28 -9.43
C PRO A 241 -16.36 -2.60 -9.43
N ILE A 242 -16.33 -3.27 -8.29
CA ILE A 242 -17.05 -4.51 -8.14
C ILE A 242 -18.54 -4.12 -8.21
N PRO A 243 -19.29 -4.65 -9.18
CA PRO A 243 -20.67 -4.24 -9.38
C PRO A 243 -21.44 -4.33 -8.07
N ARG A 244 -22.16 -3.26 -7.71
CA ARG A 244 -23.14 -3.32 -6.63
C ARG A 244 -24.32 -4.16 -7.14
N GLN A 245 -24.36 -5.43 -6.80
CA GLN A 245 -25.60 -6.22 -6.90
C GLN A 245 -26.55 -5.87 -5.77
#